data_AF-A0A9R1FU71-F1
#
_entry.id   AF-A0A9R1FU71-F1
#
_cell.length_a   1.000
_cell.length_b   1.000
_cell.length_c   1.000
_cell.angle_alpha   90.00
_cell.angle_beta   90.00
_cell.angle_gamma   90.00
#
_symmetry.space_group_name_H-M   'P 1'
#
loop_
_entity.id
_entity.type
_entity.pdbx_description
1 polymer ?
#
loop_
_entity_poly.entity_id
_entity_poly.type
_entity_poly.pdbx_seq_one_letter_code
_entity_poly.pdbx_strand_id
1 'polypeptide(L)'
;MTQRSRCNRLIINSDNLEVIDTMKDEGRSAGAAVAIFNDCFHYACDFIITRSEHCDREANKVIHELASLARFSLASDWFEEPLNEIVMILINNVLVISNE
;
A
#
# COMPACT_ATOMS: atom_id res chain seq x y z
N MET A 1 0.69 -20.56 -9.56
CA MET A 1 1.12 -20.11 -10.89
C MET A 1 1.19 -18.59 -10.80
N THR A 2 2.35 -18.03 -10.44
CA THR A 2 2.48 -16.60 -10.14
C THR A 2 2.43 -15.82 -11.44
N GLN A 3 1.32 -15.11 -11.66
CA GLN A 3 1.15 -14.25 -12.82
C GLN A 3 2.06 -13.03 -12.61
N ARG A 4 3.26 -13.04 -13.23
CA ARG A 4 4.15 -11.89 -13.22
C ARG A 4 3.36 -10.69 -13.75
N SER A 5 3.15 -9.68 -12.91
CA SER A 5 2.62 -8.40 -13.38
C SER A 5 3.58 -7.87 -14.46
N ARG A 6 3.04 -7.26 -15.53
CA ARG A 6 3.89 -6.64 -16.58
C ARG A 6 4.61 -5.39 -16.11
N CYS A 7 4.41 -4.98 -14.85
CA CYS A 7 5.09 -3.85 -14.24
C CYS A 7 6.48 -4.30 -13.78
N ASN A 8 7.51 -3.70 -14.38
CA ASN A 8 8.90 -4.00 -14.00
C ASN A 8 9.35 -3.22 -12.76
N ARG A 9 8.62 -2.17 -12.37
CA ARG A 9 8.99 -1.28 -11.28
C ARG A 9 7.83 -1.02 -10.33
N LEU A 10 8.10 -1.17 -9.03
CA LEU A 10 7.23 -0.83 -7.92
C LEU A 10 7.91 0.23 -7.05
N ILE A 11 7.18 1.30 -6.72
CA ILE A 11 7.57 2.24 -5.67
C ILE A 11 6.53 2.16 -4.57
N ILE A 12 6.99 1.92 -3.35
CA ILE A 12 6.18 1.88 -2.14
C ILE A 12 6.42 3.19 -1.39
N ASN A 13 5.38 4.01 -1.28
CA ASN A 13 5.43 5.26 -0.53
C ASN A 13 4.71 5.09 0.81
N SER A 14 5.29 5.61 1.90
CA SER A 14 4.65 5.62 3.21
C SER A 14 5.12 6.81 4.05
N ASP A 15 4.19 7.39 4.81
CA ASP A 15 4.47 8.38 5.84
C ASP A 15 4.90 7.73 7.18
N ASN A 16 4.93 6.40 7.26
CA ASN A 16 5.43 5.68 8.42
C ASN A 16 6.87 5.19 8.17
N LEU A 17 7.84 5.75 8.91
CA LEU A 17 9.24 5.38 8.83
C LEU A 17 9.50 3.91 9.18
N GLU A 18 8.78 3.33 10.13
CA GLU A 18 8.92 1.91 10.51
C GLU A 18 8.61 0.99 9.32
N VAL A 19 7.57 1.33 8.54
CA VAL A 19 7.22 0.59 7.32
C VAL A 19 8.33 0.70 6.29
N ILE A 20 8.88 1.89 6.08
CA ILE A 20 9.95 2.12 5.10
C ILE A 20 11.23 1.39 5.49
N ASP A 21 11.64 1.46 6.75
CA ASP A 21 12.86 0.82 7.24
C ASP A 21 12.72 -0.71 7.22
N THR A 22 11.57 -1.24 7.63
CA THR A 22 11.27 -2.67 7.57
C THR A 22 11.31 -3.20 6.14
N MET A 23 10.70 -2.49 5.17
CA MET A 23 10.71 -2.92 3.77
C MET A 23 12.09 -2.81 3.12
N LYS A 24 12.97 -1.92 3.62
CA LYS A 24 14.37 -1.85 3.21
C LYS A 24 15.23 -2.95 3.84
N ASP A 25 14.91 -3.39 5.05
CA ASP A 25 15.56 -4.52 5.73
C ASP A 25 14.88 -5.86 5.39
N GLU A 26 14.50 -6.05 4.13
CA GLU A 26 13.97 -7.32 3.61
C GLU A 26 12.69 -7.81 4.32
N GLY A 27 11.84 -6.90 4.81
CA GLY A 27 10.62 -7.24 5.53
C GLY A 27 10.84 -7.68 6.98
N ARG A 28 12.07 -7.59 7.49
CA ARG A 28 12.40 -7.98 8.86
C ARG A 28 11.77 -7.02 9.87
N SER A 29 10.84 -7.56 10.64
CA SER A 29 10.16 -6.86 11.73
C SER A 29 10.09 -7.75 12.97
N ALA A 30 9.52 -7.22 14.06
CA ALA A 30 9.29 -7.97 15.30
C ALA A 30 7.82 -7.88 15.72
N GLY A 31 7.35 -8.87 16.48
CA GLY A 31 6.01 -8.87 17.08
C GLY A 31 4.89 -9.30 16.12
N ALA A 32 3.70 -8.75 16.33
CA ALA A 32 2.47 -9.22 15.65
C ALA A 32 2.43 -8.91 14.14
N ALA A 33 3.25 -7.97 13.67
CA ALA A 33 3.27 -7.53 12.27
C ALA A 33 4.20 -8.37 11.36
N VAL A 34 4.97 -9.31 11.91
CA VAL A 34 5.98 -10.10 11.16
C VAL A 34 5.41 -10.80 9.94
N ALA A 35 4.27 -11.47 10.10
CA ALA A 35 3.63 -12.17 8.99
C ALA A 35 3.24 -11.19 7.86
N ILE A 36 2.71 -10.01 8.22
CA ILE A 36 2.27 -9.00 7.26
C ILE A 36 3.45 -8.45 6.47
N PHE A 37 4.55 -8.08 7.16
CA PHE A 37 5.72 -7.54 6.47
C PHE A 37 6.42 -8.57 5.59
N ASN A 38 6.51 -9.83 6.03
CA ASN A 38 7.08 -10.91 5.21
C ASN A 38 6.26 -11.13 3.93
N ASP A 39 4.93 -11.16 4.03
CA ASP A 39 4.06 -11.32 2.86
C ASP A 39 4.21 -10.14 1.90
N CYS A 40 4.14 -8.91 2.42
CA CYS A 40 4.34 -7.69 1.63
C CYS A 40 5.70 -7.67 0.92
N PHE A 41 6.78 -8.05 1.61
CA PHE A 41 8.10 -8.14 1.03
C PHE A 41 8.14 -9.19 -0.08
N HIS A 42 7.58 -10.38 0.16
CA HIS A 42 7.52 -11.45 -0.85
C HIS A 42 6.79 -11.00 -2.12
N TYR A 43 5.64 -10.33 -1.99
CA TYR A 43 4.94 -9.76 -3.15
C TYR A 43 5.75 -8.68 -3.84
N ALA A 44 6.49 -7.87 -3.10
CA ALA A 44 7.34 -6.84 -3.69
C ALA A 44 8.54 -7.42 -4.46
N CYS A 45 9.00 -8.64 -4.12
CA CYS A 45 10.05 -9.35 -4.85
C CYS A 45 9.61 -9.86 -6.23
N ASP A 46 8.31 -9.92 -6.53
CA ASP A 46 7.83 -10.30 -7.86
C ASP A 46 8.12 -9.23 -8.93
N PHE A 47 8.50 -8.00 -8.51
CA PHE A 47 8.89 -6.90 -9.38
C PHE A 47 10.42 -6.86 -9.57
N ILE A 48 10.87 -6.46 -10.75
CA ILE A 48 12.32 -6.38 -11.07
C ILE A 48 13.00 -5.27 -10.25
N ILE A 49 12.31 -4.14 -10.07
CA ILE A 49 12.81 -2.99 -9.33
C ILE A 49 11.78 -2.60 -8.30
N THR A 50 12.14 -2.72 -7.03
CA THR A 50 11.31 -2.26 -5.90
C THR A 50 12.06 -1.20 -5.12
N ARG A 51 11.38 -0.11 -4.77
CA ARG A 51 11.90 0.93 -3.88
C ARG A 51 10.87 1.27 -2.82
N SER A 52 11.35 1.52 -1.61
CA SER A 52 10.54 2.03 -0.49
C SER A 52 11.03 3.42 -0.13
N GLU A 53 10.15 4.41 -0.28
CA GLU A 53 10.45 5.82 -0.13
C GLU A 53 9.51 6.44 0.91
N HIS A 54 10.07 7.25 1.81
CA HIS A 54 9.25 7.99 2.76
C HIS A 54 8.57 9.16 2.06
N CYS A 55 7.30 9.41 2.37
CA CYS A 55 6.57 10.57 1.90
C CYS A 55 5.93 11.32 3.07
N ASP A 56 5.73 12.63 2.89
CA ASP A 56 5.03 13.41 3.90
C ASP A 56 3.56 12.98 4.01
N ARG A 57 2.98 13.17 5.20
CA ARG A 57 1.58 12.79 5.48
C ARG A 57 0.58 13.42 4.51
N GLU A 58 0.85 14.63 4.02
CA GLU A 58 0.01 15.30 3.02
C GLU A 58 0.03 14.58 1.67
N ALA A 59 1.19 14.06 1.26
CA ALA A 59 1.30 13.23 0.05
C ALA A 59 0.63 11.86 0.23
N ASN A 60 0.57 11.34 1.47
CA ASN A 60 -0.09 10.09 1.81
C ASN A 60 -1.57 10.24 2.25
N LYS A 61 -2.16 11.43 2.10
CA LYS A 61 -3.48 11.77 2.66
C LYS A 61 -4.60 10.81 2.22
N VAL A 62 -4.60 10.40 0.96
CA VAL A 62 -5.58 9.44 0.40
C VAL A 62 -5.56 8.13 1.17
N ILE A 63 -4.37 7.60 1.47
CA ILE A 63 -4.18 6.36 2.23
C ILE A 63 -4.56 6.57 3.70
N HIS A 64 -4.28 7.74 4.26
CA HIS A 64 -4.71 8.08 5.61
C HIS A 64 -6.24 8.05 5.77
N GLU A 65 -6.96 8.70 4.86
CA GLU A 65 -8.44 8.67 4.86
C GLU A 65 -8.97 7.24 4.67
N LEU A 66 -8.34 6.46 3.79
CA LEU A 66 -8.69 5.06 3.59
C LEU A 66 -8.51 4.22 4.86
N ALA A 67 -7.38 4.37 5.55
CA ALA A 67 -7.12 3.69 6.82
C ALA A 67 -8.09 4.13 7.93
N SER A 68 -8.47 5.42 7.94
CA SER A 68 -9.47 5.96 8.85
C SER A 68 -10.85 5.31 8.63
N LEU A 69 -11.28 5.15 7.38
CA LEU A 69 -12.52 4.44 7.02
C LEU A 69 -12.47 2.96 7.40
N ALA A 70 -11.36 2.28 7.10
CA ALA A 70 -11.16 0.87 7.41
C ALA A 70 -11.25 0.60 8.93
N ARG A 71 -10.81 1.54 9.76
CA ARG A 71 -10.87 1.41 11.23
C ARG A 71 -12.31 1.30 11.78
N PHE A 72 -13.29 1.87 11.08
CA PHE A 72 -14.68 1.92 11.52
C PHE A 72 -15.62 1.01 10.73
N SER A 73 -15.09 0.20 9.82
CA SER A 73 -15.86 -0.74 9.00
C SER A 73 -15.49 -2.19 9.33
N LEU A 74 -16.41 -3.11 9.06
CA LEU A 74 -16.14 -4.54 9.18
C LEU A 74 -15.46 -5.02 7.89
N ALA A 75 -14.60 -6.03 8.01
CA ALA A 75 -13.96 -6.63 6.82
C ALA A 75 -15.00 -7.17 5.81
N SER A 76 -16.19 -7.59 6.27
CA SER A 76 -17.31 -8.00 5.42
C SER A 76 -17.82 -6.87 4.53
N ASP A 77 -17.71 -5.62 4.96
CA ASP A 77 -18.23 -4.45 4.24
C ASP A 77 -17.41 -4.14 2.97
N TRP A 78 -16.24 -4.77 2.82
CA TRP A 78 -15.30 -4.58 1.70
C TRP A 78 -15.22 -5.82 0.79
N PHE A 79 -15.89 -6.92 1.16
CA PHE A 79 -15.66 -8.22 0.52
C PHE A 79 -16.36 -8.36 -0.84
N GLU A 80 -17.61 -7.89 -0.93
CA GLU A 80 -18.44 -8.02 -2.14
C GLU A 80 -18.36 -6.78 -3.04
N GLU A 81 -18.49 -5.58 -2.47
CA GLU A 81 -18.45 -4.32 -3.20
C GLU A 81 -17.57 -3.29 -2.49
N PRO A 82 -16.83 -2.44 -3.23
CA PRO A 82 -16.09 -1.35 -2.63
C PRO A 82 -17.06 -0.30 -2.07
N LEU A 83 -16.84 0.15 -0.83
CA LEU A 83 -17.54 1.32 -0.28
C LEU A 83 -17.42 2.53 -1.21
N ASN A 84 -18.52 3.24 -1.39
CA ASN A 84 -18.59 4.42 -2.27
C ASN A 84 -17.55 5.48 -1.90
N GLU A 85 -17.25 5.63 -0.61
CA GLU A 85 -16.24 6.54 -0.10
C GLU A 85 -14.84 6.20 -0.65
N ILE A 86 -14.50 4.92 -0.80
CA ILE A 86 -13.22 4.46 -1.36
C ILE A 86 -13.15 4.81 -2.84
N VAL A 87 -14.22 4.57 -3.59
CA VAL A 87 -14.29 4.86 -5.03
C VAL A 87 -14.00 6.34 -5.27
N MET A 88 -14.61 7.22 -4.46
CA MET A 88 -14.36 8.66 -4.54
C MET A 88 -12.91 9.03 -4.15
N ILE A 89 -12.34 8.40 -3.12
CA ILE A 89 -10.95 8.62 -2.68
C ILE A 89 -9.94 8.17 -3.75
N LEU A 90 -10.16 7.03 -4.39
CA LEU A 90 -9.28 6.46 -5.41
C LEU A 90 -9.38 7.18 -6.76
N ILE A 91 -10.58 7.58 -7.20
CA ILE A 91 -10.76 8.33 -8.46
C ILE A 91 -9.96 9.64 -8.44
N ASN A 92 -9.98 10.35 -7.31
CA ASN A 92 -9.20 11.58 -7.15
C ASN A 92 -7.69 11.34 -7.25
N ASN A 93 -7.20 10.16 -6.88
CA ASN A 93 -5.79 9.80 -6.98
C ASN A 93 -5.38 9.40 -8.41
N VAL A 94 -6.22 8.64 -9.13
CA VAL A 94 -5.97 8.23 -10.53
C VAL A 94 -5.99 9.43 -11.49
N LEU A 95 -6.84 10.42 -11.24
CA LEU A 95 -6.85 11.67 -12.01
C LEU A 95 -5.56 12.49 -11.84
N VAL A 96 -4.87 12.36 -10.70
CA VAL A 96 -3.55 12.98 -10.47
C VAL A 96 -2.45 12.24 -11.23
N ILE A 97 -2.55 10.92 -11.38
CA ILE A 97 -1.58 10.10 -12.15
C ILE A 97 -1.79 10.24 -13.68
N SER A 98 -2.99 10.61 -14.12
CA SER A 98 -3.34 10.72 -15.55
C SER A 98 -3.03 12.10 -16.17
N ASN A 99 -2.43 13.00 -15.40
CA ASN A 99 -2.03 14.35 -15.84
C ASN A 99 -0.50 14.48 -15.85
N GLU A 100 0.17 13.68 -16.69
CA GLU A 100 1.51 13.94 -17.25
C GLU A 100 1.59 13.50 -18.71
#